data_AF-A0A2E0T9L5-F1
#
_entry.id   AF-A0A2E0T9L5-F1
#
_cell.length_a   1.000
_cell.length_b   1.000
_cell.length_c   1.000
_cell.angle_alpha   90.00
_cell.angle_beta   90.00
_cell.angle_gamma   90.00
#
_symmetry.space_group_name_H-M   'P 1'
#
loop_
_entity.id
_entity.type
_entity.pdbx_description
1 polymer ?
#
loop_
_entity_poly.entity_id
_entity_poly.type
_entity_poly.pdbx_seq_one_letter_code
_entity_poly.pdbx_strand_id
1 'polypeptide(L)'
;MKPIPCLLALLLAACSGGAEPETSASPAEETSGGEAEVAEEPPPPMVLRTTTPVPVPQPAVQREALSETLQTMWTRVEEIVAMRPPEPPAESTLEAIEAWAQGPFREWLTARRSASQEVETLGATLVESESELAVAERAVGAALFGYLYEDLASGARGAPVPDEIADDAELLTIYAETLTQSVQPIARAAFDAYVFCAEHVATELAETPWASWGPYCYGRANEVNEVFAVAPSAETSPDEPAPEGSGEEGVAPVEGGDTESGDAEPGETSPVSARPPSGGRV
;
A
#
# COMPACT_ATOMS: atom_id res chain seq x y z
N MET A 1 28.19 18.76 -14.97
CA MET A 1 26.95 18.04 -14.59
C MET A 1 25.82 19.07 -14.52
N LYS A 2 24.86 19.02 -15.46
CA LYS A 2 23.61 19.79 -15.33
C LYS A 2 22.80 19.14 -14.20
N PRO A 3 22.22 19.90 -13.26
CA PRO A 3 21.46 19.29 -12.19
C PRO A 3 20.26 18.55 -12.80
N ILE A 4 19.91 17.39 -12.22
CA ILE A 4 18.73 16.57 -12.53
C ILE A 4 17.63 16.86 -11.46
N PRO A 5 17.03 18.08 -11.34
CA PRO A 5 16.03 18.32 -10.30
C PRO A 5 14.58 18.27 -10.80
N CYS A 6 14.30 18.33 -12.11
CA CYS A 6 12.93 18.58 -12.56
C CYS A 6 12.01 17.35 -12.57
N LEU A 7 12.51 16.17 -12.94
CA LEU A 7 11.66 14.95 -13.03
C LEU A 7 11.27 14.41 -11.65
N LEU A 8 12.17 14.53 -10.65
CA LEU A 8 11.89 14.15 -9.25
C LEU A 8 10.98 15.14 -8.52
N ALA A 9 11.09 16.44 -8.79
CA ALA A 9 10.32 17.46 -8.09
C ALA A 9 8.81 17.34 -8.33
N LEU A 10 8.38 16.76 -9.45
CA LEU A 10 6.96 16.57 -9.79
C LEU A 10 6.26 15.52 -8.92
N LEU A 11 6.97 14.49 -8.46
CA LEU A 11 6.43 13.48 -7.55
C LEU A 11 6.39 14.00 -6.10
N LEU A 12 7.34 14.85 -5.71
CA LEU A 12 7.45 15.41 -4.35
C LEU A 12 6.59 16.67 -4.12
N ALA A 13 6.32 17.48 -5.15
CA ALA A 13 5.59 18.75 -5.02
C ALA A 13 4.08 18.58 -4.70
N ALA A 14 3.54 17.37 -4.75
CA ALA A 14 2.16 17.11 -4.34
C ALA A 14 2.01 16.82 -2.83
N CYS A 15 3.11 16.57 -2.11
CA CYS A 15 3.08 16.13 -0.72
C CYS A 15 4.27 16.64 0.14
N SER A 16 4.68 17.91 0.06
CA SER A 16 5.31 18.56 1.23
C SER A 16 5.51 20.05 1.01
N GLY A 17 5.20 20.83 2.05
CA GLY A 17 5.72 22.18 2.21
C GLY A 17 6.99 22.14 3.06
N GLY A 18 8.03 22.83 2.57
CA GLY A 18 9.07 23.45 3.39
C GLY A 18 10.26 22.59 3.81
N ALA A 19 11.39 22.77 3.12
CA ALA A 19 12.64 23.34 3.66
C ALA A 19 13.80 23.03 2.68
N GLU A 20 14.48 24.08 2.22
CA GLU A 20 15.69 23.98 1.40
C GLU A 20 16.90 23.58 2.27
N PRO A 21 17.73 22.60 1.87
CA PRO A 21 19.08 22.47 2.40
C PRO A 21 20.10 23.14 1.46
N GLU A 22 20.95 23.96 2.06
CA GLU A 22 22.09 24.63 1.43
C GLU A 22 23.15 23.61 0.99
N THR A 23 23.59 23.74 -0.26
CA THR A 23 24.69 22.97 -0.85
C THR A 23 26.03 23.56 -0.42
N SER A 24 26.87 22.76 0.24
CA SER A 24 28.27 23.11 0.52
C SER A 24 29.19 22.20 -0.30
N ALA A 25 29.91 22.79 -1.26
CA ALA A 25 30.91 22.11 -2.08
C ALA A 25 32.30 22.25 -1.47
N SER A 26 33.09 21.17 -1.49
CA SER A 26 34.55 21.19 -1.32
C SER A 26 35.24 20.49 -2.48
N PRO A 27 36.46 20.92 -2.86
CA PRO A 27 37.14 20.48 -4.07
C PRO A 27 37.97 19.20 -3.89
N ALA A 28 38.26 18.59 -5.03
CA ALA A 28 38.87 17.28 -5.25
C ALA A 28 40.36 17.13 -4.86
N GLU A 29 40.77 15.89 -4.59
CA GLU A 29 42.14 15.39 -4.75
C GLU A 29 42.14 14.30 -5.84
N GLU A 30 42.95 14.50 -6.88
CA GLU A 30 43.25 13.50 -7.91
C GLU A 30 44.38 12.57 -7.42
N THR A 31 44.12 11.26 -7.37
CA THR A 31 45.17 10.24 -7.26
C THR A 31 45.15 9.37 -8.52
N SER A 32 46.26 9.39 -9.25
CA SER A 32 46.50 8.61 -10.46
C SER A 32 47.15 7.29 -10.09
N GLY A 33 46.39 6.20 -10.20
CA GLY A 33 46.87 4.82 -10.08
C GLY A 33 46.32 4.01 -11.23
N GLY A 34 47.18 3.64 -12.18
CA GLY A 34 46.84 2.77 -13.29
C GLY A 34 46.75 1.33 -12.84
N GLU A 35 45.54 0.81 -12.69
CA GLU A 35 45.24 -0.60 -12.51
C GLU A 35 44.58 -1.14 -13.78
N ALA A 36 45.00 -2.33 -14.20
CA ALA A 36 44.57 -2.96 -15.43
C ALA A 36 43.07 -3.26 -15.37
N GLU A 37 42.30 -2.70 -16.33
CA GLU A 37 40.89 -3.00 -16.55
C GLU A 37 40.71 -4.50 -16.77
N VAL A 38 40.34 -5.20 -15.70
CA VAL A 38 39.54 -6.42 -15.83
C VAL A 38 38.26 -5.93 -16.50
N ALA A 39 37.96 -6.43 -17.70
CA ALA A 39 36.72 -6.13 -18.40
C ALA A 39 35.57 -6.62 -17.51
N GLU A 40 35.03 -5.70 -16.72
CA GLU A 40 33.90 -5.92 -15.83
C GLU A 40 32.70 -6.18 -16.74
N GLU A 41 32.12 -7.37 -16.59
CA GLU A 41 30.95 -7.76 -17.34
C GLU A 41 29.86 -6.71 -17.06
N PRO A 42 29.23 -6.11 -18.09
CA PRO A 42 28.30 -5.02 -17.87
C PRO A 42 27.19 -5.50 -16.92
N PRO A 43 26.82 -4.69 -15.90
CA PRO A 43 25.82 -5.09 -14.94
C PRO A 43 24.53 -5.47 -15.68
N PRO A 44 23.79 -6.49 -15.20
CA PRO A 44 22.55 -6.90 -15.83
C PRO A 44 21.57 -5.71 -15.91
N PRO A 45 20.79 -5.58 -16.99
CA PRO A 45 19.85 -4.48 -17.15
C PRO A 45 18.87 -4.47 -15.97
N MET A 46 18.82 -3.35 -15.24
CA MET A 46 17.95 -3.21 -14.08
C MET A 46 16.51 -3.03 -14.57
N VAL A 47 15.67 -4.04 -14.33
CA VAL A 47 14.23 -3.95 -14.62
C VAL A 47 13.52 -3.55 -13.34
N LEU A 48 12.84 -2.41 -13.34
CA LEU A 48 11.95 -2.02 -12.25
C LEU A 48 10.83 -3.04 -12.16
N ARG A 49 10.86 -3.86 -11.10
CA ARG A 49 9.79 -4.82 -10.85
C ARG A 49 8.52 -4.09 -10.48
N THR A 50 7.41 -4.44 -11.13
CA THR A 50 6.06 -4.10 -10.71
C THR A 50 5.40 -5.36 -10.15
N THR A 51 4.27 -5.21 -9.48
CA THR A 51 3.45 -6.37 -9.12
C THR A 51 2.87 -7.01 -10.38
N THR A 52 2.53 -8.30 -10.27
CA THR A 52 1.89 -9.09 -11.31
C THR A 52 0.50 -8.50 -11.59
N PRO A 53 0.18 -8.18 -12.86
CA PRO A 53 -1.16 -7.78 -13.24
C PRO A 53 -2.14 -8.93 -12.99
N VAL A 54 -3.19 -8.65 -12.22
CA VAL A 54 -4.29 -9.59 -11.93
C VAL A 54 -5.59 -8.93 -12.40
N PRO A 55 -6.56 -9.66 -12.96
CA PRO A 55 -7.87 -9.09 -13.22
C PRO A 55 -8.54 -8.60 -11.93
N VAL A 56 -9.51 -7.69 -12.07
CA VAL A 56 -10.35 -7.27 -10.94
C VAL A 56 -10.96 -8.53 -10.31
N PRO A 57 -10.85 -8.70 -8.97
CA PRO A 57 -11.38 -9.88 -8.31
C PRO A 57 -12.89 -10.00 -8.55
N GLN A 58 -13.39 -11.23 -8.50
CA GLN A 58 -14.82 -11.52 -8.66
C GLN A 58 -15.45 -11.80 -7.29
N PRO A 59 -16.69 -11.37 -7.05
CA PRO A 59 -17.36 -11.63 -5.77
C PRO A 59 -17.61 -13.13 -5.59
N ALA A 60 -17.60 -13.58 -4.32
CA ALA A 60 -17.90 -14.98 -3.99
C ALA A 60 -19.40 -15.33 -4.15
N VAL A 61 -20.24 -14.30 -4.24
CA VAL A 61 -21.69 -14.38 -4.45
C VAL A 61 -22.10 -13.51 -5.65
N GLN A 62 -23.35 -13.62 -6.09
CA GLN A 62 -23.87 -12.76 -7.16
C GLN A 62 -23.82 -11.28 -6.75
N ARG A 63 -23.47 -10.39 -7.67
CA ARG A 63 -23.26 -8.96 -7.38
C ARG A 63 -24.51 -8.27 -6.85
N GLU A 64 -25.67 -8.70 -7.32
CA GLU A 64 -26.99 -8.20 -6.91
C GLU A 64 -27.35 -8.57 -5.46
N ALA A 65 -26.66 -9.54 -4.87
CA ALA A 65 -26.83 -9.91 -3.46
C ALA A 65 -26.00 -9.04 -2.50
N LEU A 66 -25.14 -8.17 -3.02
CA LEU A 66 -24.33 -7.22 -2.23
C LEU A 66 -25.10 -5.93 -1.96
N SER A 67 -24.69 -5.16 -0.96
CA SER A 67 -25.19 -3.80 -0.76
C SER A 67 -24.93 -2.91 -1.98
N GLU A 68 -25.82 -1.95 -2.22
CA GLU A 68 -25.68 -0.97 -3.32
C GLU A 68 -24.35 -0.22 -3.25
N THR A 69 -23.88 0.08 -2.04
CA THR A 69 -22.57 0.69 -1.79
C THR A 69 -21.45 -0.18 -2.36
N LEU A 70 -21.38 -1.47 -2.01
CA LEU A 70 -20.30 -2.33 -2.49
C LEU A 70 -20.42 -2.59 -4.00
N GLN A 71 -21.64 -2.73 -4.54
CA GLN A 71 -21.84 -2.83 -5.98
C GLN A 71 -21.30 -1.60 -6.72
N THR A 72 -21.59 -0.40 -6.19
CA THR A 72 -21.09 0.87 -6.73
C THR A 72 -19.58 0.96 -6.63
N MET A 73 -19.01 0.61 -5.47
CA MET A 73 -17.57 0.60 -5.23
C MET A 73 -16.86 -0.29 -6.26
N TRP A 74 -17.38 -1.49 -6.49
CA TRP A 74 -16.83 -2.44 -7.47
C TRP A 74 -16.85 -1.87 -8.89
N THR A 75 -17.97 -1.28 -9.30
CA THR A 75 -18.12 -0.67 -10.64
C THR A 75 -17.12 0.45 -10.81
N ARG A 76 -16.97 1.30 -9.79
CA ARG A 76 -15.98 2.39 -9.80
C ARG A 76 -14.56 1.86 -9.89
N VAL A 77 -14.21 0.81 -9.15
CA VAL A 77 -12.87 0.21 -9.24
C VAL A 77 -12.60 -0.34 -10.64
N GLU A 78 -13.57 -1.00 -11.27
CA GLU A 78 -13.46 -1.49 -12.67
C GLU A 78 -13.26 -0.33 -13.66
N GLU A 79 -14.11 0.70 -13.57
CA GLU A 79 -14.02 1.92 -14.40
C GLU A 79 -12.68 2.62 -14.22
N ILE A 80 -12.26 2.75 -12.97
CA ILE A 80 -11.00 3.39 -12.62
C ILE A 80 -9.89 2.57 -13.25
N VAL A 81 -9.70 1.29 -12.93
CA VAL A 81 -8.62 0.42 -13.46
C VAL A 81 -8.59 0.34 -14.99
N ALA A 82 -9.71 0.55 -15.68
CA ALA A 82 -9.72 0.70 -17.13
C ALA A 82 -9.02 1.98 -17.65
N MET A 83 -8.88 3.03 -16.82
CA MET A 83 -8.07 4.22 -17.10
C MET A 83 -6.57 3.89 -17.07
N ARG A 84 -6.06 3.43 -18.22
CA ARG A 84 -4.64 3.11 -18.41
C ARG A 84 -3.76 4.37 -18.45
N PRO A 85 -2.50 4.28 -17.99
CA PRO A 85 -1.54 5.36 -18.20
C PRO A 85 -1.37 5.62 -19.71
N PRO A 86 -1.05 6.86 -20.12
CA PRO A 86 -0.77 7.18 -21.51
C PRO A 86 0.44 6.39 -22.01
N GLU A 87 0.45 6.05 -23.30
CA GLU A 87 1.62 5.41 -23.92
C GLU A 87 2.86 6.29 -23.73
N PRO A 88 4.02 5.70 -23.41
CA PRO A 88 5.27 6.44 -23.32
C PRO A 88 5.66 7.01 -24.70
N PRO A 89 6.48 8.07 -24.75
CA PRO A 89 7.01 8.57 -26.01
C PRO A 89 7.84 7.50 -26.72
N ALA A 90 7.84 7.53 -28.06
CA ALA A 90 8.66 6.60 -28.85
C ALA A 90 10.17 6.86 -28.68
N GLU A 91 10.53 8.08 -28.32
CA GLU A 91 11.90 8.49 -28.01
C GLU A 91 12.14 8.40 -26.51
N SER A 92 13.23 7.75 -26.13
CA SER A 92 13.69 7.55 -24.74
C SER A 92 14.63 8.67 -24.26
N THR A 93 14.62 9.82 -24.92
CA THR A 93 15.41 10.99 -24.49
C THR A 93 14.84 11.61 -23.23
N LEU A 94 15.71 12.22 -22.41
CA LEU A 94 15.27 12.93 -21.21
C LEU A 94 14.19 13.99 -21.49
N GLU A 95 14.34 14.77 -22.58
CA GLU A 95 13.38 15.82 -22.96
C GLU A 95 12.00 15.25 -23.31
N ALA A 96 11.94 14.15 -24.08
CA ALA A 96 10.69 13.52 -24.47
C ALA A 96 9.95 12.92 -23.26
N ILE A 97 10.68 12.24 -22.38
CA ILE A 97 10.12 11.65 -21.16
C ILE A 97 9.69 12.73 -20.17
N GLU A 98 10.45 13.81 -20.02
CA GLU A 98 10.06 14.94 -19.16
C GLU A 98 8.76 15.61 -19.66
N ALA A 99 8.64 15.85 -20.98
CA ALA A 99 7.44 16.42 -21.57
C ALA A 99 6.21 15.50 -21.38
N TRP A 100 6.38 14.19 -21.56
CA TRP A 100 5.35 13.18 -21.29
C TRP A 100 4.95 13.16 -19.80
N ALA A 101 5.93 13.18 -18.90
CA ALA A 101 5.71 13.16 -17.46
C ALA A 101 4.94 14.40 -16.98
N GLN A 102 5.32 15.59 -17.49
CA GLN A 102 4.71 16.87 -17.12
C GLN A 102 3.33 17.12 -17.73
N GLY A 103 3.05 16.50 -18.88
CA GLY A 103 1.78 16.60 -19.58
C GLY A 103 0.86 15.40 -19.29
N PRO A 104 0.71 14.49 -20.27
CA PRO A 104 -0.34 13.45 -20.23
C PRO A 104 -0.24 12.52 -19.02
N PHE A 105 0.96 12.18 -18.54
CA PHE A 105 1.10 11.28 -17.40
C PHE A 105 0.65 11.93 -16.09
N ARG A 106 1.01 13.19 -15.84
CA ARG A 106 0.54 13.95 -14.68
C ARG A 106 -0.96 14.16 -14.71
N GLU A 107 -1.55 14.40 -15.88
CA GLU A 107 -3.00 14.47 -16.05
C GLU A 107 -3.68 13.15 -15.68
N TRP A 108 -3.14 12.03 -16.17
CA TRP A 108 -3.61 10.70 -15.79
C TRP A 108 -3.49 10.45 -14.28
N LEU A 109 -2.34 10.72 -13.65
CA LEU A 109 -2.14 10.55 -12.21
C LEU A 109 -3.15 11.38 -11.39
N THR A 110 -3.41 12.62 -11.82
CA THR A 110 -4.36 13.52 -11.15
C THR A 110 -5.78 12.98 -11.25
N ALA A 111 -6.22 12.57 -12.45
CA ALA A 111 -7.54 11.98 -12.66
C ALA A 111 -7.69 10.67 -11.87
N ARG A 112 -6.65 9.82 -11.88
CA ARG A 112 -6.58 8.55 -11.18
C ARG A 112 -6.76 8.71 -9.68
N ARG A 113 -6.03 9.66 -9.09
CA ARG A 113 -6.11 9.98 -7.65
C ARG A 113 -7.49 10.51 -7.29
N SER A 114 -8.02 11.46 -8.06
CA SER A 114 -9.35 12.03 -7.82
C SER A 114 -10.44 10.96 -7.83
N ALA A 115 -10.42 10.05 -8.80
CA ALA A 115 -11.41 8.98 -8.86
C ALA A 115 -11.25 7.96 -7.73
N SER A 116 -10.02 7.73 -7.25
CA SER A 116 -9.75 6.81 -6.13
C SER A 116 -10.32 7.33 -4.81
N GLN A 117 -10.33 8.65 -4.61
CA GLN A 117 -10.92 9.29 -3.42
C GLN A 117 -12.45 9.08 -3.33
N GLU A 118 -13.13 8.92 -4.47
CA GLU A 118 -14.55 8.59 -4.50
C GLU A 118 -14.80 7.17 -3.95
N VAL A 119 -13.92 6.22 -4.29
CA VAL A 119 -13.95 4.83 -3.78
C VAL A 119 -13.67 4.79 -2.28
N GLU A 120 -12.73 5.59 -1.78
CA GLU A 120 -12.48 5.73 -0.33
C GLU A 120 -13.72 6.19 0.42
N THR A 121 -14.41 7.19 -0.13
CA THR A 121 -15.64 7.73 0.47
C THR A 121 -16.73 6.66 0.54
N LEU A 122 -16.88 5.84 -0.51
CA LEU A 122 -17.79 4.68 -0.49
C LEU A 122 -17.37 3.65 0.55
N GLY A 123 -16.08 3.33 0.65
CA GLY A 123 -15.54 2.41 1.65
C GLY A 123 -15.85 2.85 3.08
N ALA A 124 -15.77 4.14 3.38
CA ALA A 124 -16.14 4.69 4.69
C ALA A 124 -17.60 4.41 5.07
N THR A 125 -18.52 4.41 4.09
CA THR A 125 -19.94 4.09 4.35
C THR A 125 -20.19 2.61 4.63
N LEU A 126 -19.30 1.70 4.20
CA LEU A 126 -19.40 0.27 4.54
C LEU A 126 -19.14 0.02 6.04
N VAL A 127 -18.38 0.89 6.70
CA VAL A 127 -18.12 0.80 8.15
C VAL A 127 -19.42 0.90 8.95
N GLU A 128 -20.34 1.75 8.49
CA GLU A 128 -21.63 2.02 9.13
C GLU A 128 -22.76 1.07 8.69
N SER A 129 -22.46 0.11 7.80
CA SER A 129 -23.46 -0.82 7.27
C SER A 129 -23.97 -1.77 8.34
N GLU A 130 -25.30 -1.86 8.46
CA GLU A 130 -26.01 -2.83 9.31
C GLU A 130 -26.46 -4.09 8.53
N SER A 131 -25.96 -4.28 7.30
CA SER A 131 -26.25 -5.45 6.47
C SER A 131 -25.84 -6.76 7.17
N GLU A 132 -26.56 -7.85 6.92
CA GLU A 132 -26.14 -9.21 7.35
C GLU A 132 -24.77 -9.59 6.76
N LEU A 133 -24.39 -8.98 5.64
CA LEU A 133 -23.10 -9.16 4.99
C LEU A 133 -22.06 -8.11 5.39
N ALA A 134 -22.33 -7.22 6.34
CA ALA A 134 -21.49 -6.04 6.60
C ALA A 134 -20.01 -6.38 6.87
N VAL A 135 -19.73 -7.47 7.61
CA VAL A 135 -18.33 -7.93 7.83
C VAL A 135 -17.67 -8.33 6.52
N ALA A 136 -18.35 -9.16 5.71
CA ALA A 136 -17.85 -9.58 4.41
C ALA A 136 -17.68 -8.40 3.45
N GLU A 137 -18.64 -7.48 3.42
CA GLU A 137 -18.59 -6.31 2.55
C GLU A 137 -17.46 -5.35 2.93
N ARG A 138 -17.18 -5.16 4.23
CA ARG A 138 -16.02 -4.38 4.69
C ARG A 138 -14.69 -5.04 4.29
N ALA A 139 -14.54 -6.34 4.51
CA ALA A 139 -13.33 -7.06 4.15
C ALA A 139 -13.07 -7.02 2.63
N VAL A 140 -14.11 -7.24 1.83
CA VAL A 140 -14.02 -7.20 0.36
C VAL A 140 -13.83 -5.77 -0.15
N GLY A 141 -14.51 -4.79 0.44
CA GLY A 141 -14.30 -3.37 0.14
C GLY A 141 -12.85 -2.95 0.39
N ALA A 142 -12.25 -3.37 1.50
CA ALA A 142 -10.83 -3.15 1.77
C ALA A 142 -9.93 -3.79 0.69
N ALA A 143 -10.23 -5.02 0.27
CA ALA A 143 -9.48 -5.66 -0.80
C ALA A 143 -9.58 -4.94 -2.16
N LEU A 144 -10.78 -4.42 -2.51
CA LEU A 144 -10.98 -3.59 -3.71
C LEU A 144 -10.18 -2.29 -3.65
N PHE A 145 -10.13 -1.65 -2.48
CA PHE A 145 -9.30 -0.49 -2.24
C PHE A 145 -7.81 -0.83 -2.36
N GLY A 146 -7.39 -1.97 -1.79
CA GLY A 146 -6.04 -2.49 -1.92
C GLY A 146 -5.62 -2.68 -3.38
N TYR A 147 -6.48 -3.32 -4.17
CA TYR A 147 -6.27 -3.53 -5.60
C TYR A 147 -6.14 -2.22 -6.38
N LEU A 148 -7.00 -1.24 -6.10
CA LEU A 148 -6.98 0.06 -6.74
C LEU A 148 -5.64 0.80 -6.50
N TYR A 149 -5.17 0.80 -5.26
CA TYR A 149 -3.95 1.49 -4.87
C TYR A 149 -2.69 0.76 -5.35
N GLU A 150 -2.73 -0.57 -5.35
CA GLU A 150 -1.68 -1.38 -5.94
C GLU A 150 -1.53 -1.09 -7.44
N ASP A 151 -2.63 -1.08 -8.20
CA ASP A 151 -2.60 -0.77 -9.64
C ASP A 151 -2.08 0.65 -9.91
N LEU A 152 -2.43 1.63 -9.06
CA LEU A 152 -1.88 2.98 -9.14
C LEU A 152 -0.37 3.01 -8.87
N ALA A 153 0.11 2.34 -7.81
CA ALA A 153 1.52 2.28 -7.48
C ALA A 153 2.34 1.59 -8.58
N SER A 154 1.84 0.46 -9.11
CA SER A 154 2.46 -0.26 -10.22
C SER A 154 2.45 0.54 -11.52
N GLY A 155 1.35 1.24 -11.83
CA GLY A 155 1.28 2.14 -12.99
C GLY A 155 2.23 3.34 -12.88
N ALA A 156 2.38 3.91 -11.68
CA ALA A 156 3.33 4.98 -11.42
C ALA A 156 4.79 4.51 -11.56
N ARG A 157 5.09 3.32 -11.05
CA ARG A 157 6.43 2.70 -11.12
C ARG A 157 6.81 2.26 -12.54
N GLY A 158 5.83 1.99 -13.40
CA GLY A 158 6.00 1.62 -14.80
C GLY A 158 6.33 2.78 -15.75
N ALA A 159 6.63 3.98 -15.23
CA ALA A 159 7.05 5.11 -16.06
C ALA A 159 8.35 4.79 -16.84
N PRO A 160 8.49 5.26 -18.09
CA PRO A 160 9.68 5.04 -18.89
C PRO A 160 10.90 5.71 -18.24
N VAL A 161 12.05 5.04 -18.33
CA VAL A 161 13.34 5.56 -17.87
C VAL A 161 14.09 6.16 -19.08
N PRO A 162 14.61 7.39 -18.98
CA PRO A 162 15.45 7.96 -20.03
C PRO A 162 16.72 7.17 -20.29
N ASP A 163 17.17 7.10 -21.54
CA ASP A 163 18.40 6.40 -21.94
C ASP A 163 19.60 6.88 -21.13
N GLU A 164 19.70 8.20 -20.87
CA GLU A 164 20.80 8.77 -20.11
C GLU A 164 20.84 8.30 -18.65
N ILE A 165 19.69 7.90 -18.09
CA ILE A 165 19.60 7.30 -16.75
C ILE A 165 19.78 5.78 -16.84
N ALA A 166 19.21 5.15 -17.87
CA ALA A 166 19.28 3.70 -18.06
C ALA A 166 20.71 3.19 -18.34
N ASP A 167 21.52 3.99 -19.03
CA ASP A 167 22.91 3.68 -19.38
C ASP A 167 23.89 3.85 -18.20
N ASP A 168 23.47 4.48 -17.11
CA ASP A 168 24.27 4.72 -15.91
C ASP A 168 23.67 3.96 -14.72
N ALA A 169 24.35 2.91 -14.26
CA ALA A 169 23.85 2.03 -13.21
C ALA A 169 23.64 2.74 -11.85
N GLU A 170 24.44 3.75 -11.54
CA GLU A 170 24.30 4.54 -10.30
C GLU A 170 23.06 5.43 -10.40
N LEU A 171 22.90 6.15 -11.51
CA LEU A 171 21.72 6.98 -11.75
C LEU A 171 20.44 6.15 -11.81
N LEU A 172 20.48 4.97 -12.43
CA LEU A 172 19.36 4.05 -12.49
C LEU A 172 18.95 3.56 -11.09
N THR A 173 19.93 3.26 -10.23
CA THR A 173 19.67 2.88 -8.83
C THR A 173 18.98 4.01 -8.08
N ILE A 174 19.53 5.24 -8.13
CA ILE A 174 18.97 6.41 -7.44
C ILE A 174 17.56 6.71 -7.96
N TYR A 175 17.35 6.62 -9.28
CA TYR A 175 16.05 6.81 -9.90
C TYR A 175 15.04 5.77 -9.39
N ALA A 176 15.41 4.49 -9.39
CA ALA A 176 14.58 3.38 -8.93
C ALA A 176 14.18 3.54 -7.46
N GLU A 177 15.14 3.86 -6.60
CA GLU A 177 14.92 4.09 -5.17
C GLU A 177 14.00 5.27 -4.94
N THR A 178 14.25 6.40 -5.62
CA THR A 178 13.41 7.59 -5.44
C THR A 178 11.98 7.34 -5.93
N LEU A 179 11.82 6.69 -7.09
CA LEU A 179 10.49 6.35 -7.60
C LEU A 179 9.76 5.44 -6.61
N THR A 180 10.44 4.42 -6.08
CA THR A 180 9.90 3.51 -5.06
C THR A 180 9.48 4.25 -3.80
N GLN A 181 10.33 5.13 -3.26
CA GLN A 181 10.03 5.95 -2.08
C GLN A 181 8.82 6.86 -2.33
N SER A 182 8.69 7.43 -3.53
CA SER A 182 7.57 8.33 -3.85
C SER A 182 6.20 7.63 -3.89
N VAL A 183 6.17 6.35 -4.28
CA VAL A 183 4.93 5.55 -4.35
C VAL A 183 4.70 4.71 -3.10
N GLN A 184 5.68 4.62 -2.19
CA GLN A 184 5.62 3.80 -0.99
C GLN A 184 4.39 4.09 -0.10
N PRO A 185 3.94 5.35 0.11
CA PRO A 185 2.74 5.61 0.90
C PRO A 185 1.47 4.99 0.28
N ILE A 186 1.38 4.98 -1.06
CA ILE A 186 0.26 4.39 -1.80
C ILE A 186 0.33 2.87 -1.69
N ALA A 187 1.51 2.29 -1.91
CA ALA A 187 1.73 0.85 -1.75
C ALA A 187 1.45 0.38 -0.32
N ARG A 188 1.80 1.18 0.69
CA ARG A 188 1.51 0.86 2.10
C ARG A 188 0.01 0.82 2.37
N ALA A 189 -0.74 1.80 1.88
CA ALA A 189 -2.20 1.79 1.99
C ALA A 189 -2.82 0.57 1.29
N ALA A 190 -2.27 0.14 0.15
CA ALA A 190 -2.70 -1.10 -0.49
C ALA A 190 -2.44 -2.33 0.38
N PHE A 191 -1.22 -2.44 0.93
CA PHE A 191 -0.82 -3.52 1.83
C PHE A 191 -1.73 -3.60 3.06
N ASP A 192 -1.95 -2.48 3.75
CA ASP A 192 -2.76 -2.43 4.97
C ASP A 192 -4.20 -2.87 4.70
N ALA A 193 -4.76 -2.49 3.55
CA ALA A 193 -6.11 -2.88 3.15
C ALA A 193 -6.21 -4.39 2.83
N TYR A 194 -5.19 -4.97 2.20
CA TYR A 194 -5.13 -6.41 1.98
C TYR A 194 -4.94 -7.20 3.29
N VAL A 195 -4.09 -6.72 4.21
CA VAL A 195 -3.93 -7.33 5.54
C VAL A 195 -5.25 -7.30 6.28
N PHE A 196 -5.95 -6.16 6.30
CA PHE A 196 -7.27 -6.03 6.91
C PHE A 196 -8.25 -7.07 6.35
N CYS A 197 -8.33 -7.21 5.02
CA CYS A 197 -9.15 -8.23 4.37
C CYS A 197 -8.77 -9.65 4.84
N ALA A 198 -7.49 -9.99 4.77
CA ALA A 198 -7.00 -11.33 5.09
C ALA A 198 -7.32 -11.72 6.54
N GLU A 199 -7.09 -10.81 7.48
CA GLU A 199 -7.37 -11.01 8.90
C GLU A 199 -8.86 -11.24 9.16
N HIS A 200 -9.73 -10.34 8.69
CA HIS A 200 -11.17 -10.43 8.92
C HIS A 200 -11.77 -11.66 8.25
N VAL A 201 -11.30 -12.05 7.06
CA VAL A 201 -11.75 -13.28 6.42
C VAL A 201 -11.36 -14.50 7.25
N ALA A 202 -10.13 -14.55 7.77
CA ALA A 202 -9.65 -15.66 8.58
C ALA A 202 -10.37 -15.78 9.92
N THR A 203 -10.70 -14.67 10.57
CA THR A 203 -11.30 -14.68 11.92
C THR A 203 -12.83 -14.77 11.91
N GLU A 204 -13.50 -14.17 10.94
CA GLU A 204 -14.96 -14.01 10.96
C GLU A 204 -15.67 -14.72 9.81
N LEU A 205 -14.97 -15.06 8.71
CA LEU A 205 -15.61 -15.53 7.48
C LEU A 205 -15.08 -16.90 6.98
N ALA A 206 -14.26 -17.58 7.77
CA ALA A 206 -13.60 -18.84 7.39
C ALA A 206 -14.56 -19.96 6.98
N GLU A 207 -15.76 -19.99 7.59
CA GLU A 207 -16.80 -21.00 7.32
C GLU A 207 -17.89 -20.50 6.37
N THR A 208 -17.62 -19.42 5.61
CA THR A 208 -18.57 -18.80 4.69
C THR A 208 -18.10 -18.92 3.23
N PRO A 209 -18.96 -18.62 2.24
CA PRO A 209 -18.52 -18.55 0.84
C PRO A 209 -17.37 -17.57 0.58
N TRP A 210 -17.13 -16.62 1.49
CA TRP A 210 -16.08 -15.60 1.37
C TRP A 210 -14.68 -16.08 1.76
N ALA A 211 -14.53 -17.29 2.31
CA ALA A 211 -13.26 -17.82 2.81
C ALA A 211 -12.12 -17.77 1.77
N SER A 212 -12.42 -17.88 0.48
CA SER A 212 -11.42 -17.80 -0.60
C SER A 212 -10.73 -16.44 -0.71
N TRP A 213 -11.32 -15.37 -0.17
CA TRP A 213 -10.72 -14.04 -0.16
C TRP A 213 -9.51 -13.93 0.77
N GLY A 214 -9.45 -14.74 1.82
CA GLY A 214 -8.33 -14.71 2.78
C GLY A 214 -6.99 -15.02 2.09
N PRO A 215 -6.85 -16.19 1.42
CA PRO A 215 -5.65 -16.52 0.65
C PRO A 215 -5.34 -15.52 -0.47
N TYR A 216 -6.36 -14.97 -1.14
CA TYR A 216 -6.18 -13.94 -2.17
C TYR A 216 -5.56 -12.67 -1.56
N CYS A 217 -6.18 -12.11 -0.53
CA CYS A 217 -5.72 -10.89 0.14
C CYS A 217 -4.33 -11.06 0.74
N TYR A 218 -4.06 -12.20 1.38
CA TYR A 218 -2.73 -12.51 1.92
C TYR A 218 -1.66 -12.60 0.83
N GLY A 219 -1.95 -13.28 -0.28
CA GLY A 219 -1.04 -13.37 -1.42
C GLY A 219 -0.69 -11.99 -2.00
N ARG A 220 -1.70 -11.12 -2.16
CA ARG A 220 -1.48 -9.76 -2.66
C ARG A 220 -0.73 -8.87 -1.68
N ALA A 221 -1.04 -8.93 -0.38
CA ALA A 221 -0.28 -8.22 0.64
C ALA A 221 1.22 -8.59 0.59
N ASN A 222 1.53 -9.88 0.49
CA ASN A 222 2.91 -10.35 0.40
C ASN A 222 3.62 -9.82 -0.85
N GLU A 223 2.95 -9.84 -2.00
CA GLU A 223 3.53 -9.35 -3.25
C GLU A 223 3.79 -7.83 -3.23
N VAL A 224 2.82 -7.05 -2.72
CA VAL A 224 3.01 -5.61 -2.50
C VAL A 224 4.19 -5.36 -1.56
N ASN A 225 4.32 -6.15 -0.49
CA ASN A 225 5.45 -6.04 0.42
C ASN A 225 6.79 -6.40 -0.22
N GLU A 226 6.83 -7.46 -1.03
CA GLU A 226 8.05 -7.87 -1.74
C GLU A 226 8.54 -6.79 -2.72
N VAL A 227 7.61 -6.17 -3.46
CA VAL A 227 7.95 -5.19 -4.51
C VAL A 227 8.29 -3.82 -3.92
N PHE A 228 7.58 -3.37 -2.88
CA PHE A 228 7.67 -2.00 -2.36
C PHE A 228 8.29 -1.89 -0.96
N ALA A 229 8.65 -3.01 -0.31
CA ALA A 229 9.25 -3.05 1.02
C ALA A 229 8.48 -2.18 2.05
N VAL A 230 7.16 -2.38 2.11
CA VAL A 230 6.26 -1.52 2.91
C VAL A 230 6.08 -2.00 4.35
N ALA A 231 6.26 -3.29 4.64
CA ALA A 231 6.30 -3.80 6.00
C ALA A 231 7.66 -3.47 6.62
N PRO A 232 7.71 -3.16 7.93
CA PRO A 232 8.99 -3.12 8.61
C PRO A 232 9.65 -4.47 8.40
N SER A 233 10.89 -4.44 7.87
CA SER A 233 11.71 -5.64 7.89
C SER A 233 11.72 -6.10 9.34
N ALA A 234 11.40 -7.37 9.59
CA ALA A 234 11.69 -7.96 10.88
C ALA A 234 13.21 -7.91 11.02
N GLU A 235 13.72 -6.77 11.48
CA GLU A 235 15.10 -6.64 11.88
C GLU A 235 15.26 -7.70 12.95
N THR A 236 15.94 -8.78 12.60
CA THR A 236 16.52 -9.71 13.55
C THR A 236 17.18 -8.84 14.59
N SER A 237 16.55 -8.72 15.77
CA SER A 237 17.12 -7.97 16.88
C SER A 237 18.52 -8.54 17.11
N PRO A 238 19.59 -7.78 16.83
CA PRO A 238 20.88 -8.14 17.35
C PRO A 238 20.78 -7.89 18.86
N ASP A 239 21.10 -8.89 19.67
CA ASP A 239 20.99 -8.92 21.13
C ASP A 239 19.61 -9.23 21.72
N GLU A 240 19.12 -10.46 21.50
CA GLU A 240 18.61 -11.21 22.64
C GLU A 240 19.73 -12.15 23.11
N PRO A 241 20.46 -11.84 24.20
CA PRO A 241 21.42 -12.79 24.74
C PRO A 241 20.68 -14.07 25.12
N ALA A 242 21.20 -15.19 24.63
CA ALA A 242 20.71 -16.52 24.95
C ALA A 242 20.44 -16.63 26.46
N PRO A 243 19.32 -17.24 26.91
CA PRO A 243 19.09 -17.46 28.32
C PRO A 243 20.22 -18.33 28.86
N GLU A 244 21.18 -17.71 29.54
CA GLU A 244 22.15 -18.41 30.37
C GLU A 244 21.35 -19.21 31.39
N GLY A 245 21.65 -20.50 31.45
CA GLY A 245 20.94 -21.47 32.26
C GLY A 245 20.84 -21.02 33.72
N SER A 246 19.64 -20.61 34.12
CA SER A 246 19.28 -20.48 35.52
C SER A 246 19.08 -21.88 36.07
N GLY A 247 20.01 -22.25 36.94
CA GLY A 247 20.07 -23.53 37.62
C GLY A 247 18.74 -23.93 38.25
N GLU A 248 18.47 -25.21 38.06
CA GLU A 248 17.61 -26.07 38.85
C GLU A 248 17.84 -25.84 40.35
N GLU A 249 16.91 -25.16 41.03
CA GLU A 249 16.74 -25.28 42.48
C GLU A 249 15.26 -25.52 42.77
N GLY A 250 14.99 -26.76 43.18
CA GLY A 250 13.64 -27.26 43.44
C GLY A 250 12.98 -26.58 44.63
N VAL A 251 11.70 -26.25 44.47
CA VAL A 251 10.81 -25.93 45.57
C VAL A 251 9.51 -26.74 45.41
N ALA A 252 9.15 -27.41 46.49
CA ALA A 252 8.09 -28.40 46.67
C ALA A 252 6.66 -27.87 46.42
N PRO A 253 5.66 -28.75 46.23
CA PRO A 253 4.29 -28.36 45.93
C PRO A 253 3.57 -27.88 47.20
N VAL A 254 2.91 -26.73 47.10
CA VAL A 254 1.90 -26.29 48.07
C VAL A 254 0.52 -26.53 47.45
N GLU A 255 -0.16 -27.55 47.98
CA GLU A 255 -1.60 -27.76 47.86
C GLU A 255 -2.36 -26.70 48.67
N GLY A 256 -3.53 -26.31 48.15
CA GLY A 256 -4.67 -25.90 48.97
C GLY A 256 -5.01 -24.41 48.92
N GLY A 257 -6.22 -24.10 48.47
CA GLY A 257 -6.79 -22.77 48.65
C GLY A 257 -8.02 -22.48 47.80
N ASP A 258 -9.12 -23.19 48.06
CA ASP A 258 -10.48 -22.74 47.76
C ASP A 258 -10.71 -21.30 48.25
N THR A 259 -11.35 -20.47 47.41
CA THR A 259 -12.15 -19.26 47.74
C THR A 259 -12.47 -18.58 46.40
N GLU A 260 -13.63 -18.02 46.11
CA GLU A 260 -14.92 -17.90 46.76
C GLU A 260 -15.83 -17.34 45.66
N SER A 261 -17.04 -17.88 45.53
CA SER A 261 -18.08 -17.37 44.64
C SER A 261 -18.49 -15.96 45.07
N GLY A 262 -18.31 -15.00 44.17
CA GLY A 262 -18.85 -13.64 44.29
C GLY A 262 -19.95 -13.40 43.26
N ASP A 263 -21.18 -13.75 43.63
CA ASP A 263 -22.41 -13.25 43.03
C ASP A 263 -22.47 -11.73 43.15
N ALA A 264 -22.70 -11.03 42.03
CA ALA A 264 -23.18 -9.65 42.03
C ALA A 264 -24.28 -9.49 40.97
N GLU A 265 -25.46 -9.18 41.49
CA GLU A 265 -26.76 -9.02 40.83
C GLU A 265 -26.81 -7.96 39.71
N PRO A 266 -27.85 -8.03 38.85
CA PRO A 266 -28.06 -7.16 37.71
C PRO A 266 -28.74 -5.83 38.11
N GLY A 267 -28.21 -4.72 37.61
CA GLY A 267 -28.86 -3.41 37.68
C GLY A 267 -29.88 -3.22 36.56
N GLU A 268 -31.16 -3.41 36.87
CA GLU A 268 -32.30 -2.94 36.08
C GLU A 268 -32.47 -1.40 36.15
N THR A 269 -33.25 -0.89 35.19
CA THR A 269 -34.03 0.37 35.17
C THR A 269 -33.37 1.61 34.54
N SER A 270 -33.71 1.92 33.28
CA SER A 270 -34.94 2.64 32.93
C SER A 270 -34.88 3.21 31.49
N PRO A 271 -36.03 3.26 30.78
CA PRO A 271 -36.15 3.81 29.44
C PRO A 271 -36.50 5.32 29.48
N VAL A 272 -35.95 6.11 28.54
CA VAL A 272 -36.46 7.46 28.26
C VAL A 272 -36.71 7.65 26.77
N SER A 273 -38.01 7.60 26.46
CA SER A 273 -38.79 8.43 25.55
C SER A 273 -38.18 8.96 24.26
N ALA A 274 -38.74 8.43 23.18
CA ALA A 274 -38.89 9.08 21.88
C ALA A 274 -39.57 10.46 21.95
N ARG A 275 -39.16 11.37 21.05
CA ARG A 275 -40.05 12.35 20.42
C ARG A 275 -39.46 12.92 19.10
N PRO A 276 -40.08 12.69 17.94
CA PRO A 276 -39.95 13.55 16.74
C PRO A 276 -41.15 14.53 16.68
N PRO A 277 -41.43 15.29 15.59
CA PRO A 277 -40.63 15.83 14.47
C PRO A 277 -40.79 17.38 14.39
N SER A 278 -40.47 17.98 13.23
CA SER A 278 -40.84 19.32 12.68
C SER A 278 -39.60 20.19 12.45
N GLY A 279 -39.26 20.74 11.28
CA GLY A 279 -39.94 20.96 10.01
C GLY A 279 -39.27 22.17 9.36
N GLY A 280 -39.26 22.27 8.02
CA GLY A 280 -38.90 23.52 7.34
C GLY A 280 -38.24 23.36 5.97
N ARG A 281 -39.06 23.35 4.92
CA ARG A 281 -38.66 23.83 3.58
C ARG A 281 -38.63 25.36 3.61
N VAL A 282 -37.64 25.98 2.97
CA VAL A 282 -37.78 26.84 1.76
C VAL A 282 -36.49 26.69 0.96
#